data_AF-A0A913YLE2-F1
#
_entry.id   AF-A0A913YLE2-F1
#
_cell.length_a   1.000
_cell.length_b   1.000
_cell.length_c   1.000
_cell.angle_alpha   90.00
_cell.angle_beta   90.00
_cell.angle_gamma   90.00
#
_symmetry.space_group_name_H-M   'P 1'
#
loop_
_entity.id
_entity.type
_entity.pdbx_description
1 polymer ?
#
loop_
_entity_poly.entity_id
_entity_poly.type
_entity_poly.pdbx_seq_one_letter_code
_entity_poly.pdbx_strand_id
1 'polypeptide(L)'
;MRHLSSKKCVHRDLAARNVLLDENYVAKVTDFGLSRDVYEAGVYQVNAQSKMPLKWMAVESLESMEFTTQSDVWSFAVLIWEIETAGTTPYPGLMGRELFQDLVAGHRLEQPPSCPDELYELMSKCWSRDPA
;
A
#
# COMPACT_ATOMS: atom_id res chain seq x y z
N MET A 1 4.32 -10.08 -5.05
CA MET A 1 3.29 -9.31 -5.80
C MET A 1 3.18 -9.63 -7.28
N ARG A 2 4.26 -9.77 -8.05
CA ARG A 2 4.20 -10.12 -9.50
C ARG A 2 3.26 -11.28 -9.85
N HIS A 3 3.25 -12.35 -9.04
CA HIS A 3 2.34 -13.48 -9.23
C HIS A 3 0.86 -13.09 -9.07
N LEU A 4 0.50 -12.29 -8.05
CA LEU A 4 -0.89 -11.84 -7.86
C LEU A 4 -1.33 -10.93 -9.01
N SER A 5 -0.47 -10.01 -9.42
CA SER A 5 -0.72 -9.15 -10.58
C SER A 5 -0.93 -9.96 -11.87
N SER A 6 -0.10 -10.98 -12.14
CA SER A 6 -0.30 -11.84 -13.33
C SER A 6 -1.57 -12.69 -13.27
N LYS A 7 -2.09 -12.90 -12.07
CA LYS A 7 -3.40 -13.52 -11.80
C LYS A 7 -4.54 -12.51 -11.74
N LYS A 8 -4.29 -11.22 -12.05
CA LYS A 8 -5.27 -10.14 -12.02
C LYS A 8 -5.92 -9.98 -10.64
N CYS A 9 -5.17 -10.28 -9.59
CA CYS A 9 -5.60 -10.14 -8.20
C CYS A 9 -4.99 -8.86 -7.61
N VAL A 10 -5.84 -7.95 -7.14
CA VAL A 10 -5.44 -6.77 -6.36
C VAL A 10 -5.64 -7.06 -4.88
N HIS A 11 -4.59 -6.86 -4.07
CA HIS A 11 -4.59 -7.21 -2.66
C HIS A 11 -5.36 -6.21 -1.79
N ARG A 12 -5.15 -4.90 -2.00
CA ARG A 12 -5.84 -3.77 -1.32
C ARG A 12 -5.50 -3.58 0.16
N ASP A 13 -4.68 -4.44 0.74
CA ASP A 13 -4.26 -4.40 2.15
C ASP A 13 -2.84 -4.95 2.33
N LEU A 14 -1.94 -4.60 1.41
CA LEU A 14 -0.55 -4.99 1.51
C LEU A 14 0.14 -4.13 2.57
N ALA A 15 0.58 -4.75 3.66
CA ALA A 15 1.24 -4.11 4.80
C ALA A 15 2.10 -5.14 5.55
N ALA A 16 3.02 -4.68 6.40
CA ALA A 16 3.91 -5.59 7.13
C ALA A 16 3.15 -6.63 7.99
N ARG A 17 2.04 -6.21 8.61
CA ARG A 17 1.14 -7.10 9.37
C ARG A 17 0.54 -8.27 8.56
N ASN A 18 0.49 -8.12 7.24
CA ASN A 18 -0.09 -9.08 6.29
C ASN A 18 0.99 -9.81 5.48
N VAL A 19 2.24 -9.80 5.96
CA VAL A 19 3.34 -10.62 5.44
C VAL A 19 3.87 -11.50 6.58
N LEU A 20 3.67 -12.81 6.45
CA LEU A 20 4.18 -13.79 7.40
C LEU A 20 5.53 -14.31 6.95
N LEU A 21 6.37 -14.71 7.91
CA LEU A 21 7.60 -15.44 7.67
C LEU A 21 7.40 -16.90 8.09
N ASP A 22 7.77 -17.85 7.25
CA ASP A 22 7.83 -19.25 7.66
C ASP A 22 9.12 -19.59 8.42
N GLU A 23 9.28 -20.85 8.79
CA GLU A 23 10.45 -21.38 9.51
C GLU A 23 11.79 -21.12 8.81
N ASN A 24 11.78 -20.85 7.51
CA ASN A 24 12.97 -20.54 6.71
C ASN A 24 13.09 -19.05 6.40
N TYR A 25 12.35 -18.19 7.10
CA TYR A 25 12.26 -16.74 6.85
C TYR A 25 11.76 -16.39 5.45
N VAL A 26 10.99 -17.28 4.80
CA VAL A 26 10.38 -16.96 3.50
C VAL A 26 9.12 -16.15 3.71
N ALA A 27 9.08 -14.97 3.10
CA ALA A 27 7.91 -14.08 3.13
C ALA A 27 6.72 -14.67 2.37
N LYS A 28 5.56 -14.72 3.03
CA LYS A 28 4.27 -15.14 2.49
C LYS A 28 3.23 -14.05 2.71
N VAL A 29 2.69 -13.53 1.62
CA VAL A 29 1.58 -12.58 1.63
C VAL A 29 0.31 -13.31 2.09
N THR A 30 -0.41 -12.72 3.04
CA THR A 30 -1.64 -13.27 3.64
C THR A 30 -2.75 -12.23 3.68
N ASP A 31 -3.90 -12.59 4.25
CA ASP A 31 -5.08 -11.74 4.44
C ASP A 31 -5.68 -11.19 3.15
N PHE A 32 -6.23 -12.12 2.35
CA PHE A 32 -6.94 -11.82 1.11
C PHE A 32 -8.40 -11.39 1.34
N GLY A 33 -8.80 -11.06 2.57
CA GLY A 33 -10.18 -10.69 2.92
C GLY A 33 -10.70 -9.46 2.18
N LEU A 34 -9.79 -8.58 1.76
CA LEU A 34 -10.08 -7.40 0.94
C LEU A 34 -9.72 -7.56 -0.54
N SER A 35 -9.12 -8.68 -0.96
CA SER A 35 -8.62 -8.88 -2.33
C SER A 35 -9.73 -9.08 -3.36
N ARG A 36 -9.47 -8.68 -4.61
CA ARG A 36 -10.44 -8.74 -5.73
C ARG A 36 -9.80 -9.10 -7.07
N ASP A 37 -10.60 -9.71 -7.95
CA ASP A 37 -10.30 -9.82 -9.39
C ASP A 37 -10.63 -8.49 -10.08
N VAL A 38 -9.73 -8.01 -10.93
CA VAL A 38 -9.87 -6.74 -11.68
C VAL A 38 -11.06 -6.77 -12.66
N TYR A 39 -11.59 -7.94 -13.03
CA TYR A 39 -12.66 -8.08 -14.03
C TYR A 39 -14.08 -8.20 -13.45
N GLU A 40 -14.26 -8.29 -12.13
CA GLU A 40 -15.59 -8.15 -11.51
C GLU A 40 -16.00 -6.67 -11.55
N ALA A 41 -16.45 -6.22 -12.72
CA ALA A 41 -17.16 -4.96 -12.94
C ALA A 41 -18.57 -5.04 -12.33
N GLY A 42 -18.63 -5.21 -11.01
CA GLY A 42 -19.83 -4.98 -10.22
C GLY A 42 -19.49 -3.88 -9.24
N VAL A 43 -20.24 -2.77 -9.29
CA VAL A 43 -20.15 -1.66 -8.33
C VAL A 43 -20.32 -2.24 -6.92
N TYR A 44 -19.22 -2.59 -6.27
CA TYR A 44 -19.25 -2.96 -4.87
C TYR A 44 -19.24 -1.67 -4.08
N GLN A 45 -20.40 -1.32 -3.54
CA GLN A 45 -20.49 -0.33 -2.48
C GLN A 45 -19.67 -0.89 -1.31
N VAL A 46 -18.50 -0.31 -1.09
CA VAL A 46 -17.74 -0.52 0.14
C VAL A 46 -18.70 -0.13 1.26
N ASN A 47 -19.20 -1.13 2.00
CA ASN A 47 -19.95 -0.86 3.22
C ASN A 47 -19.08 0.08 4.06
N ALA A 48 -19.62 1.25 4.42
CA ALA A 48 -18.92 2.30 5.17
C ALA A 48 -18.33 1.83 6.53
N GLN A 49 -18.55 0.57 6.90
CA GLN A 49 -18.09 -0.10 8.11
C GLN A 49 -16.84 -0.98 7.91
N SER A 50 -16.38 -1.27 6.69
CA SER A 50 -15.11 -2.00 6.50
C SER A 50 -13.93 -1.05 6.78
N LYS A 51 -13.16 -1.32 7.83
CA LYS A 51 -11.96 -0.56 8.20
C LYS A 51 -10.91 -0.71 7.09
N MET A 52 -10.77 0.31 6.25
CA MET A 52 -9.74 0.35 5.22
C MET A 52 -8.39 0.82 5.80
N PRO A 53 -7.25 0.32 5.28
CA PRO A 53 -5.91 0.66 5.75
C PRO A 53 -5.42 1.99 5.14
N LEU A 54 -6.07 3.12 5.49
CA LEU A 54 -5.89 4.41 4.81
C LEU A 54 -4.42 4.84 4.62
N LYS A 55 -3.54 4.54 5.58
CA LYS A 55 -2.10 4.90 5.54
C LYS A 55 -1.27 4.12 4.51
N TRP A 56 -1.81 3.02 3.98
CA TRP A 56 -1.18 2.19 2.95
C TRP A 56 -1.80 2.40 1.57
N MET A 57 -2.91 3.15 1.48
CA MET A 57 -3.66 3.33 0.25
C MET A 57 -3.00 4.39 -0.64
N ALA A 58 -3.06 4.15 -1.95
CA ALA A 58 -2.67 5.12 -2.96
C ALA A 58 -3.62 6.33 -2.97
N VAL A 59 -3.18 7.45 -3.54
CA VAL A 59 -3.95 8.71 -3.54
C VAL A 59 -5.28 8.54 -4.28
N GLU A 60 -5.26 7.87 -5.44
CA GLU A 60 -6.46 7.54 -6.22
C GLU A 60 -7.42 6.62 -5.45
N SER A 61 -6.88 5.67 -4.67
CA SER A 61 -7.69 4.79 -3.82
C SER A 61 -8.34 5.56 -2.65
N LEU A 62 -7.68 6.59 -2.12
CA LEU A 62 -8.25 7.47 -1.09
C LEU A 62 -9.30 8.44 -1.67
N GLU A 63 -9.13 8.87 -2.91
CA GLU A 63 -9.98 9.87 -3.58
C GLU A 63 -11.27 9.25 -4.15
N SER A 64 -11.14 8.18 -4.94
CA SER A 64 -12.25 7.61 -5.71
C SER A 64 -12.52 6.14 -5.42
N MET A 65 -11.85 5.55 -4.42
CA MET A 65 -11.93 4.11 -4.12
C MET A 65 -11.55 3.22 -5.31
N GLU A 66 -10.66 3.70 -6.17
CA GLU A 66 -10.09 2.95 -7.28
C GLU A 66 -8.93 2.08 -6.79
N PHE A 67 -8.97 0.77 -7.09
CA PHE A 67 -7.95 -0.19 -6.70
C PHE A 67 -7.42 -0.93 -7.93
N THR A 68 -6.12 -0.91 -8.11
CA THR A 68 -5.41 -1.49 -9.26
C THR A 68 -4.14 -2.21 -8.80
N THR A 69 -3.46 -2.90 -9.72
CA THR A 69 -2.09 -3.36 -9.43
C THR A 69 -1.17 -2.19 -9.04
N GLN A 70 -1.37 -1.01 -9.63
CA GLN A 70 -0.54 0.16 -9.33
C GLN A 70 -0.81 0.71 -7.92
N SER A 71 -2.05 0.64 -7.43
CA SER A 71 -2.33 0.98 -6.03
C SER A 71 -1.68 -0.02 -5.05
N ASP A 72 -1.54 -1.30 -5.42
CA ASP A 72 -0.75 -2.26 -4.62
C ASP A 72 0.76 -1.96 -4.67
N VAL A 73 1.26 -1.37 -5.77
CA VAL A 73 2.67 -0.92 -5.87
C VAL A 73 2.93 0.24 -4.89
N TRP A 74 1.96 1.15 -4.72
CA TRP A 74 2.03 2.16 -3.67
C TRP A 74 2.11 1.52 -2.28
N SER A 75 1.19 0.61 -1.96
CA SER A 75 1.19 -0.10 -0.68
C SER A 75 2.48 -0.90 -0.44
N PHE A 76 3.08 -1.45 -1.50
CA PHE A 76 4.36 -2.14 -1.44
C PHE A 76 5.51 -1.22 -1.00
N ALA A 77 5.53 0.04 -1.44
CA ALA A 77 6.52 1.00 -0.96
C ALA A 77 6.31 1.41 0.50
N VAL A 78 5.05 1.50 0.96
CA VAL A 78 4.77 1.69 2.40
C VAL A 78 5.25 0.46 3.19
N LEU A 79 5.08 -0.76 2.68
CA LEU A 79 5.62 -1.98 3.28
C LEU A 79 7.15 -1.97 3.36
N ILE A 80 7.86 -1.54 2.31
CA ILE A 80 9.32 -1.37 2.36
C ILE A 80 9.70 -0.40 3.48
N TRP A 81 9.01 0.74 3.56
CA TRP A 81 9.25 1.72 4.61
C TRP A 81 9.00 1.16 6.01
N GLU A 82 7.96 0.35 6.22
CA GLU A 82 7.73 -0.36 7.48
C GLU A 82 8.91 -1.28 7.82
N ILE A 83 9.44 -2.01 6.85
CA ILE A 83 10.59 -2.92 7.06
C ILE A 83 11.83 -2.12 7.49
N GLU A 84 12.17 -1.06 6.76
CA GLU A 84 13.35 -0.22 7.02
C GLU A 84 13.25 0.54 8.34
N THR A 85 12.04 0.75 8.86
CA THR A 85 11.79 1.40 10.17
C THR A 85 11.46 0.41 11.28
N ALA A 86 11.72 -0.88 11.07
CA ALA A 86 11.45 -1.95 12.03
C ALA A 86 10.00 -1.96 12.57
N GLY A 87 9.03 -1.71 11.69
CA GLY A 87 7.59 -1.77 11.97
C GLY A 87 7.01 -0.48 12.54
N THR A 88 7.64 0.67 12.31
CA THR A 88 7.09 1.97 12.74
C THR A 88 5.77 2.25 12.01
N THR A 89 4.86 2.96 12.67
CA THR A 89 3.58 3.36 12.06
C THR A 89 3.79 4.41 10.96
N PRO A 90 3.36 4.17 9.71
CA PRO A 90 3.42 5.17 8.65
C PRO A 90 2.62 6.42 9.00
N TYR A 91 3.10 7.60 8.59
CA TYR A 91 2.42 8.90 8.77
C TYR A 91 1.88 9.09 10.21
N PRO A 92 2.76 9.09 11.23
CA PRO A 92 2.33 9.16 12.63
C PRO A 92 1.49 10.43 12.88
N GLY A 93 0.38 10.29 13.60
CA GLY A 93 -0.53 11.40 13.90
C GLY A 93 -1.52 11.77 12.79
N LEU A 94 -1.28 11.42 11.52
CA LEU A 94 -2.18 11.75 10.41
C LEU A 94 -3.28 10.68 10.22
N MET A 95 -4.52 11.13 10.01
CA MET A 95 -5.66 10.26 9.74
C MET A 95 -6.68 10.90 8.78
N GLY A 96 -7.45 10.06 8.08
CA GLY A 96 -8.61 10.49 7.28
C GLY A 96 -8.30 11.61 6.30
N ARG A 97 -8.96 12.76 6.49
CA ARG A 97 -8.84 13.93 5.59
C ARG A 97 -7.45 14.58 5.64
N GLU A 98 -6.81 14.62 6.80
CA GLU A 98 -5.51 15.26 6.97
C GLU A 98 -4.43 14.50 6.19
N LEU A 99 -4.43 13.17 6.32
CA LEU A 99 -3.57 12.28 5.53
C LEU A 99 -3.79 12.50 4.03
N PHE A 100 -5.05 12.53 3.58
CA PHE A 100 -5.36 12.74 2.16
C PHE A 100 -4.83 14.08 1.64
N GLN A 101 -5.04 15.17 2.39
CA GLN A 101 -4.55 16.50 2.01
C GLN A 101 -3.02 16.55 1.92
N ASP A 102 -2.34 15.90 2.87
CA ASP A 102 -0.88 15.84 2.91
C ASP A 102 -0.30 15.09 1.69
N LEU A 103 -0.88 13.94 1.36
CA LEU A 103 -0.47 13.15 0.20
C LEU A 103 -0.75 13.86 -1.13
N VAL A 104 -1.88 14.57 -1.25
CA VAL A 104 -2.23 15.36 -2.43
C VAL A 104 -1.27 16.56 -2.60
N ALA A 105 -0.81 17.15 -1.50
CA ALA A 105 0.20 18.21 -1.52
C ALA A 105 1.61 17.70 -1.93
N GLY A 106 1.79 16.38 -2.04
CA GLY A 106 3.03 15.75 -2.48
C GLY A 106 3.91 15.24 -1.34
N HIS A 107 3.49 15.38 -0.08
CA HIS A 107 4.25 14.82 1.03
C HIS A 107 4.28 13.29 0.97
N ARG A 108 5.43 12.73 1.32
CA ARG A 108 5.71 11.29 1.37
C ARG A 108 6.45 10.97 2.67
N LEU A 109 6.54 9.70 3.01
CA LEU A 109 7.33 9.27 4.16
C LEU A 109 8.80 9.62 3.92
N GLU A 110 9.46 10.15 4.95
CA GLU A 110 10.88 10.49 4.89
C GLU A 110 11.75 9.23 4.80
N GLN A 111 12.95 9.38 4.23
CA GLN A 111 13.96 8.33 4.17
C GLN A 111 14.39 7.93 5.59
N PRO A 112 14.25 6.65 5.99
CA PRO A 112 14.76 6.18 7.27
C PRO A 112 16.29 6.34 7.38
N PRO A 113 16.85 6.63 8.57
CA PRO A 113 18.29 6.93 8.71
C PRO A 113 19.26 5.85 8.20
N SER A 114 18.84 4.59 8.19
CA SER A 114 19.64 3.44 7.71
C SER A 114 19.22 2.94 6.33
N CYS A 115 18.21 3.56 5.69
CA CYS A 115 17.70 3.13 4.40
C CYS A 115 18.65 3.58 3.27
N PRO A 116 19.14 2.66 2.42
CA PRO A 116 19.95 3.04 1.26
C PRO A 116 19.19 3.97 0.30
N ASP A 117 19.92 4.90 -0.34
CA ASP A 117 19.34 5.87 -1.29
C ASP A 117 18.62 5.19 -2.46
N GLU A 118 19.22 4.14 -3.02
CA GLU A 118 18.62 3.36 -4.11
C GLU A 118 17.25 2.76 -3.73
N LEU A 119 17.10 2.33 -2.48
CA LEU A 119 15.85 1.78 -1.97
C LEU A 119 14.82 2.89 -1.74
N TYR A 120 15.24 4.06 -1.25
CA TYR A 120 14.36 5.21 -1.10
C TYR A 120 13.90 5.80 -2.44
N GLU A 121 14.79 5.83 -3.44
CA GLU A 121 14.42 6.18 -4.82
C GLU A 121 13.37 5.23 -5.39
N LEU A 122 13.49 3.92 -5.12
CA LEU A 122 12.47 2.94 -5.50
C LEU A 122 11.12 3.25 -4.83
N MET A 123 11.11 3.47 -3.52
CA MET A 123 9.89 3.83 -2.78
C MET A 123 9.24 5.11 -3.35
N SER A 124 10.07 6.12 -3.62
CA SER A 124 9.63 7.40 -4.18
C SER A 124 8.98 7.24 -5.56
N LYS A 125 9.53 6.38 -6.43
CA LYS A 125 8.94 6.04 -7.74
C LYS A 125 7.60 5.33 -7.59
N CYS A 126 7.49 4.41 -6.63
CA CYS A 126 6.24 3.71 -6.33
C CYS A 126 5.14 4.64 -5.78
N TRP A 127 5.50 5.78 -5.18
CA TRP A 127 4.54 6.78 -4.71
C TRP A 127 4.27 7.91 -5.72
N SER A 128 4.60 7.70 -7.00
CA SER A 128 4.20 8.57 -8.09
C SER A 128 2.69 8.63 -8.20
N ARG A 129 2.15 9.83 -8.49
CA ARG A 129 0.73 10.02 -8.75
C ARG A 129 0.30 9.55 -10.14
N ASP A 130 1.25 9.45 -11.07
CA ASP A 130 1.03 8.89 -12.40
C ASP A 130 1.71 7.52 -12.47
N PRO A 131 0.94 6.43 -12.34
CA PRO A 131 1.47 5.08 -12.40
C PRO A 131 1.59 4.61 -13.85
N ALA A 132 2.49 5.24 -14.62
CA ALA A 132 2.81 4.87 -16.00
C ALA A 132 3.70 3.61 -16.09
#